data_AF-A0AA37S5Q2-F1
#
_entry.id   AF-A0AA37S5Q2-F1
#
_cell.length_a   1.000
_cell.length_b   1.000
_cell.length_c   1.000
_cell.angle_alpha   90.00
_cell.angle_beta   90.00
_cell.angle_gamma   90.00
#
_symmetry.space_group_name_H-M   'P 1'
#
loop_
_entity.id
_entity.type
_entity.pdbx_description
1 polymer ?
#
loop_
_entity_poly.entity_id
_entity_poly.type
_entity_poly.pdbx_seq_one_letter_code
_entity_poly.pdbx_strand_id
1 'polypeptide(L)'
;MTTDFFKDFSEKTKENFAPIMKFNELMSASIQDLFHAQMSATQRYSEMTMEQVKAASEIRDMESLQNFFQKQIGTFEALNEQVMSDLKAMADAGIKFRQDLEAIMNPAEEEQAEKKAPAKAAPKPSAKASA
;
A
#
# COMPACT_ATOMS: atom_id res chain seq x y z
N MET A 1 44.78 2.09 4.90
CA MET A 1 44.74 3.51 4.44
C MET A 1 44.08 3.67 3.08
N THR A 2 44.59 3.11 1.98
CA THR A 2 43.92 3.21 0.67
C THR A 2 42.63 2.40 0.60
N THR A 3 42.61 1.18 1.15
CA THR A 3 41.40 0.35 1.22
C THR A 3 40.28 0.98 2.06
N ASP A 4 40.64 1.62 3.18
CA ASP A 4 39.70 2.33 4.05
C ASP A 4 39.12 3.57 3.34
N PHE A 5 39.95 4.32 2.60
CA PHE A 5 39.48 5.44 1.78
C PHE A 5 38.51 5.00 0.67
N PHE A 6 38.79 3.90 -0.02
CA PHE A 6 37.87 3.36 -1.05
C PHE A 6 36.55 2.87 -0.43
N LYS A 7 36.61 2.31 0.78
CA LYS A 7 35.43 1.84 1.50
C LYS A 7 34.58 3.02 2.00
N ASP A 8 35.20 4.00 2.66
CA ASP A 8 34.54 5.21 3.14
C ASP A 8 33.95 6.04 1.99
N PHE A 9 34.66 6.13 0.85
CA PHE A 9 34.14 6.79 -0.35
C PHE A 9 32.93 6.04 -0.93
N SER A 10 32.98 4.71 -0.97
CA SER A 10 31.86 3.89 -1.46
C SER A 10 30.63 3.98 -0.54
N GLU A 11 30.82 3.92 0.78
CA GLU A 11 29.75 4.05 1.78
C GLU A 11 29.15 5.46 1.75
N LYS A 12 29.97 6.50 1.73
CA LYS A 12 29.52 7.90 1.67
C LYS A 12 28.83 8.24 0.35
N THR A 13 29.24 7.62 -0.76
CA THR A 13 28.54 7.73 -2.04
C THR A 13 27.17 7.07 -1.95
N LYS A 14 27.08 5.86 -1.39
CA LYS A 14 25.78 5.18 -1.20
C LYS A 14 24.85 5.98 -0.30
N GLU A 15 25.32 6.52 0.82
CA GLU A 15 24.53 7.38 1.70
C GLU A 15 24.01 8.64 1.00
N ASN A 16 24.83 9.29 0.18
CA ASN A 16 24.43 10.51 -0.53
C ASN A 16 23.44 10.26 -1.68
N PHE A 17 23.45 9.08 -2.30
CA PHE A 17 22.54 8.73 -3.42
C PHE A 17 21.31 7.91 -3.00
N ALA A 18 21.33 7.28 -1.82
CA ALA A 18 20.21 6.50 -1.30
C ALA A 18 18.89 7.29 -1.18
N PRO A 19 18.87 8.55 -0.71
CA PRO A 19 17.63 9.35 -0.65
C PRO A 19 17.00 9.58 -2.03
N ILE A 20 17.82 9.78 -3.08
CA ILE A 20 17.34 9.99 -4.45
C ILE A 20 16.71 8.69 -5.00
N MET A 21 17.32 7.54 -4.74
CA MET A 21 16.77 6.25 -5.16
C MET A 21 15.44 5.97 -4.45
N LYS A 22 15.39 6.12 -3.12
CA LYS A 22 14.17 5.91 -2.33
C LYS A 22 13.05 6.89 -2.70
N PHE A 23 13.38 8.12 -3.05
CA PHE A 23 12.41 9.09 -3.56
C PHE A 23 11.79 8.64 -4.89
N ASN A 24 12.60 8.15 -5.84
CA ASN A 24 12.10 7.62 -7.10
C ASN A 24 11.21 6.38 -6.90
N GLU A 25 11.55 5.52 -5.94
CA GLU A 25 10.73 4.37 -5.53
C GLU A 25 9.39 4.84 -4.94
N LEU A 26 9.40 5.82 -4.03
CA LEU A 26 8.19 6.41 -3.44
C LEU A 26 7.27 7.00 -4.52
N MET A 27 7.83 7.74 -5.49
CA MET A 27 7.07 8.29 -6.61
C MET A 27 6.46 7.19 -7.48
N SER A 28 7.22 6.15 -7.80
CA SER A 28 6.74 5.01 -8.60
C SER A 28 5.62 4.25 -7.87
N ALA A 29 5.78 4.01 -6.57
CA ALA A 29 4.76 3.37 -5.74
C ALA A 29 3.48 4.22 -5.66
N SER A 30 3.62 5.54 -5.47
CA SER A 30 2.47 6.46 -5.42
C SER A 30 1.67 6.47 -6.73
N ILE A 31 2.37 6.39 -7.88
CA ILE A 31 1.74 6.27 -9.20
C ILE A 31 1.01 4.93 -9.32
N GLN A 32 1.62 3.84 -8.87
CA GLN A 32 1.00 2.51 -8.89
C GLN A 32 -0.26 2.46 -8.02
N ASP A 33 -0.23 3.06 -6.83
CA ASP A 33 -1.38 3.13 -5.92
C ASP A 33 -2.52 3.96 -6.55
N LEU A 34 -2.19 5.07 -7.21
CA LEU A 34 -3.17 5.88 -7.96
C LEU A 34 -3.82 5.06 -9.10
N PHE A 35 -3.02 4.33 -9.88
CA PHE A 35 -3.54 3.48 -10.95
C PHE A 35 -4.43 2.35 -10.41
N HIS A 36 -4.05 1.74 -9.29
CA HIS A 36 -4.88 0.73 -8.62
C HIS A 36 -6.22 1.31 -8.17
N ALA A 37 -6.20 2.49 -7.55
CA ALA A 37 -7.41 3.18 -7.11
C ALA A 37 -8.33 3.49 -8.30
N GLN A 38 -7.79 4.03 -9.39
CA GLN A 38 -8.56 4.36 -10.59
C GLN A 38 -9.12 3.11 -11.29
N MET A 39 -8.35 2.03 -11.36
CA MET A 39 -8.80 0.76 -11.96
C MET A 39 -9.89 0.10 -11.11
N SER A 40 -9.72 0.08 -9.78
CA SER A 40 -10.72 -0.45 -8.85
C SER A 40 -12.03 0.35 -8.90
N ALA A 41 -11.95 1.68 -8.92
CA ALA A 41 -13.11 2.53 -9.10
C ALA A 41 -13.81 2.26 -10.44
N THR A 42 -13.04 2.15 -11.53
CA THR A 42 -13.59 1.88 -12.87
C THR A 42 -14.32 0.54 -12.93
N GLN A 43 -13.74 -0.53 -12.39
CA GLN A 43 -14.38 -1.84 -12.31
C GLN A 43 -15.70 -1.76 -11.53
N ARG A 44 -15.68 -1.18 -10.33
CA ARG A 44 -16.86 -1.07 -9.47
C ARG A 44 -17.98 -0.24 -10.08
N TYR A 45 -17.67 0.92 -10.66
CA TYR A 45 -18.70 1.74 -11.33
C TYR A 45 -19.27 1.05 -12.57
N SER A 46 -18.45 0.26 -13.28
CA SER A 46 -18.91 -0.54 -14.42
C SER A 46 -19.85 -1.65 -13.96
N GLU A 47 -19.50 -2.37 -12.89
CA GLU A 47 -20.35 -3.39 -12.26
C GLU A 47 -21.68 -2.79 -11.80
N MET A 48 -21.64 -1.68 -11.05
CA MET A 48 -22.85 -0.97 -10.59
C MET A 48 -23.74 -0.53 -11.76
N THR A 49 -23.13 -0.02 -12.84
CA THR A 49 -23.89 0.38 -14.04
C THR A 49 -24.52 -0.83 -14.73
N MET A 50 -23.78 -1.95 -14.83
CA MET A 50 -24.26 -3.17 -15.46
C MET A 50 -25.40 -3.80 -14.67
N GLU A 51 -25.31 -3.80 -13.34
CA GLU A 51 -26.38 -4.20 -12.44
C GLU A 51 -27.61 -3.31 -12.59
N GLN A 52 -27.43 -1.99 -12.69
CA GLN A 52 -28.53 -1.05 -12.87
C GLN A 52 -29.23 -1.23 -14.23
N VAL A 53 -28.48 -1.47 -15.30
CA VAL A 53 -29.03 -1.77 -16.64
C VAL A 53 -29.82 -3.08 -16.62
N LYS A 54 -29.27 -4.12 -16.00
CA LYS A 54 -29.96 -5.40 -15.83
C LYS A 54 -31.24 -5.24 -15.03
N ALA A 55 -31.18 -4.59 -13.87
CA ALA A 55 -32.32 -4.34 -13.01
C ALA A 55 -33.41 -3.53 -13.72
N ALA A 56 -33.04 -2.53 -14.53
CA ALA A 56 -33.99 -1.76 -15.34
C ALA A 56 -34.66 -2.63 -16.44
N SER A 57 -33.91 -3.53 -17.08
CA SER A 57 -34.46 -4.45 -18.09
C SER A 57 -35.42 -5.51 -17.54
N GLU A 58 -35.38 -5.76 -16.23
CA GLU A 58 -36.24 -6.72 -15.54
C GLU A 58 -37.61 -6.13 -15.15
N ILE A 59 -37.80 -4.81 -15.29
CA ILE A 59 -39.06 -4.13 -15.00
C ILE A 59 -40.09 -4.46 -16.08
N ARG A 60 -41.16 -5.16 -15.70
CA ARG A 60 -42.25 -5.59 -16.60
C ARG A 60 -43.65 -5.24 -16.09
N ASP A 61 -43.77 -4.91 -14.82
CA ASP A 61 -45.02 -4.67 -14.09
C ASP A 61 -44.78 -3.82 -12.84
N MET A 62 -45.85 -3.46 -12.13
CA MET A 62 -45.79 -2.64 -10.92
C MET A 62 -45.01 -3.32 -9.77
N GLU A 63 -45.01 -4.65 -9.71
CA GLU A 63 -44.31 -5.41 -8.66
C GLU A 63 -42.79 -5.38 -8.88
N SER A 64 -42.34 -5.63 -10.11
CA SER A 64 -40.95 -5.49 -10.52
C SER A 64 -40.45 -4.04 -10.42
N LEU A 65 -41.31 -3.04 -10.65
CA LEU A 65 -41.00 -1.64 -10.38
C LEU A 65 -40.76 -1.38 -8.88
N GLN A 66 -41.60 -1.93 -8.00
CA GLN A 66 -41.45 -1.79 -6.56
C GLN A 66 -40.16 -2.46 -6.06
N ASN A 67 -39.84 -3.65 -6.59
CA ASN A 67 -38.59 -4.35 -6.29
C ASN A 67 -37.36 -3.59 -6.79
N PHE A 68 -37.43 -2.93 -7.95
CA PHE A 68 -36.37 -2.06 -8.46
C PHE A 68 -36.12 -0.89 -7.49
N PHE A 69 -37.16 -0.21 -7.02
CA PHE A 69 -37.01 0.87 -6.03
C PHE A 69 -36.43 0.40 -4.70
N GLN A 70 -36.80 -0.80 -4.23
CA GLN A 70 -36.18 -1.38 -3.03
C GLN A 70 -34.68 -1.65 -3.24
N LYS A 71 -34.29 -2.21 -4.39
CA LYS A 71 -32.87 -2.41 -4.73
C LYS A 71 -32.09 -1.10 -4.86
N GLN A 72 -32.72 -0.04 -5.39
CA GLN A 72 -32.11 1.29 -5.53
C GLN A 72 -31.61 1.87 -4.20
N ILE A 73 -32.32 1.59 -3.09
CA ILE A 73 -31.92 2.01 -1.74
C ILE A 73 -30.63 1.29 -1.33
N GLY A 74 -30.54 -0.02 -1.56
CA GLY A 74 -29.32 -0.80 -1.30
C GLY A 74 -28.14 -0.34 -2.16
N THR A 75 -28.38 0.03 -3.42
CA THR A 75 -27.34 0.63 -4.29
C THR A 75 -26.82 1.96 -3.73
N PHE A 76 -27.69 2.78 -3.13
CA PHE A 76 -27.28 4.05 -2.51
C PHE A 76 -26.44 3.83 -1.24
N GLU A 77 -26.81 2.85 -0.42
CA GLU A 77 -26.01 2.46 0.75
C GLU A 77 -24.63 1.96 0.33
N ALA A 78 -24.57 1.07 -0.67
CA ALA A 78 -23.31 0.57 -1.23
C ALA A 78 -22.45 1.70 -1.82
N LEU A 79 -23.06 2.68 -2.50
CA LEU A 79 -22.36 3.86 -3.00
C LEU A 79 -21.79 4.70 -1.84
N ASN A 80 -22.55 4.92 -0.77
CA ASN A 80 -22.10 5.68 0.38
C ASN A 80 -20.93 4.98 1.10
N GLU A 81 -21.03 3.67 1.31
CA GLU A 81 -19.93 2.85 1.84
C GLU A 81 -18.69 2.94 0.95
N GLN A 82 -18.88 2.87 -0.37
CA GLN A 82 -17.78 2.96 -1.34
C GLN A 82 -17.09 4.33 -1.28
N VAL A 83 -17.85 5.43 -1.22
CA VAL A 83 -17.30 6.78 -1.08
C VAL A 83 -16.50 6.92 0.22
N MET A 84 -17.01 6.39 1.34
CA MET A 84 -16.29 6.40 2.62
C MET A 84 -15.02 5.56 2.57
N SER A 85 -15.07 4.39 1.91
CA SER A 85 -13.90 3.54 1.69
C SER A 85 -12.84 4.25 0.86
N ASP A 86 -13.24 4.92 -0.23
CA ASP A 86 -12.32 5.63 -1.11
C ASP A 86 -11.69 6.85 -0.40
N LEU A 87 -12.46 7.58 0.41
CA LEU A 87 -11.95 8.65 1.28
C LEU A 87 -10.94 8.13 2.28
N LYS A 88 -11.20 6.97 2.91
CA LYS A 88 -10.27 6.34 3.83
C LYS A 88 -8.98 5.90 3.12
N ALA A 89 -9.09 5.28 1.95
CA ALA A 89 -7.94 4.87 1.16
C ALA A 89 -7.07 6.08 0.75
N MET A 90 -7.70 7.20 0.36
CA MET A 90 -6.97 8.45 0.09
C MET A 90 -6.27 9.01 1.33
N ALA A 91 -6.93 8.99 2.48
CA ALA A 91 -6.34 9.46 3.74
C ALA A 91 -5.14 8.59 4.14
N ASP A 92 -5.29 7.26 4.06
CA ASP A 92 -4.24 6.29 4.40
C ASP A 92 -3.04 6.43 3.43
N ALA A 93 -3.28 6.61 2.13
CA ALA A 93 -2.23 6.86 1.14
C ALA A 93 -1.48 8.17 1.40
N GLY A 94 -2.17 9.24 1.79
CA GLY A 94 -1.54 10.52 2.14
C GLY A 94 -0.68 10.44 3.40
N ILE A 95 -1.14 9.71 4.42
CA ILE A 95 -0.36 9.45 5.64
C ILE A 95 0.89 8.63 5.30
N LYS A 96 0.74 7.56 4.51
CA LYS A 96 1.85 6.72 4.07
C LYS A 96 2.89 7.50 3.29
N PHE A 97 2.46 8.30 2.32
CA PHE A 97 3.36 9.15 1.53
C PHE A 97 4.17 10.10 2.42
N ARG A 98 3.52 10.73 3.41
CA ARG A 98 4.19 11.61 4.37
C ARG A 98 5.21 10.85 5.22
N GLN A 99 4.84 9.68 5.75
CA GLN A 99 5.73 8.85 6.56
C GLN A 99 6.95 8.38 5.76
N ASP A 100 6.74 7.90 4.54
CA ASP A 100 7.80 7.45 3.65
C ASP A 100 8.73 8.62 3.25
N LEU A 101 8.18 9.83 3.06
CA LEU A 101 8.96 11.04 2.81
C LEU A 101 9.76 11.48 4.04
N GLU A 102 9.16 11.45 5.24
CA GLU A 102 9.87 11.74 6.50
C GLU A 102 11.02 10.75 6.73
N ALA A 103 10.84 9.45 6.41
CA ALA A 103 11.88 8.43 6.48
C ALA A 103 13.04 8.66 5.47
N ILE A 104 12.73 9.13 4.26
CA ILE A 104 13.75 9.50 3.25
C ILE A 104 14.57 10.72 3.72
N MET A 105 13.94 11.69 4.38
CA MET A 105 14.60 12.92 4.84
C MET A 105 15.36 12.76 6.16
N ASN A 106 14.93 11.84 7.03
CA ASN A 106 15.59 11.48 8.29
C ASN A 106 16.05 10.01 8.28
N PRO A 107 17.11 9.66 7.52
CA PRO A 107 17.60 8.28 7.42
C PRO A 107 18.16 7.72 8.75
N ALA A 108 18.37 8.55 9.77
CA ALA A 108 18.94 8.19 11.07
C ALA A 108 18.06 7.25 11.93
N GLU A 109 16.79 7.04 11.56
CA GLU A 109 15.88 6.16 12.30
C GLU A 109 15.88 4.71 11.77
N GLU A 110 16.07 4.49 10.47
CA GLU A 110 16.15 3.14 9.89
C GLU A 110 17.42 2.41 10.33
N GLU A 111 18.55 3.12 10.44
CA GLU A 111 19.83 2.52 10.83
C GLU A 111 19.85 2.06 12.32
N GLN A 112 18.95 2.60 13.15
CA GLN A 112 18.80 2.18 14.55
C GLN A 112 17.83 1.01 14.74
N ALA A 113 16.89 0.80 13.82
CA ALA A 113 15.99 -0.36 13.85
C ALA A 113 16.74 -1.66 13.48
N GLU A 114 17.65 -1.60 12.51
CA GLU A 114 18.46 -2.76 12.09
C GLU A 114 19.52 -3.14 13.15
N LYS A 115 20.08 -2.15 13.87
CA LYS A 115 21.09 -2.38 14.92
C LYS A 115 20.51 -2.84 16.27
N LYS A 116 19.18 -2.83 16.46
CA LYS A 116 18.53 -3.21 17.73
C LYS A 116 17.97 -4.65 17.77
N ALA A 117 18.14 -5.45 16.73
CA ALA A 117 17.85 -6.88 16.82
C ALA A 117 18.82 -7.55 17.82
N PRO A 118 18.34 -8.07 18.96
CA PRO A 118 19.22 -8.72 19.92
C PRO A 118 19.61 -10.07 19.34
N ALA A 119 20.89 -10.25 19.01
CA ALA A 119 21.50 -11.56 18.89
C ALA A 119 21.49 -12.26 20.27
N LYS A 120 20.31 -12.76 20.67
CA LYS A 120 20.15 -13.56 21.88
C LYS A 120 20.32 -15.04 21.53
N ALA A 121 21.38 -15.58 22.14
CA ALA A 121 21.55 -16.94 22.64
C ALA A 121 21.75 -18.10 21.63
N ALA A 122 22.96 -18.66 21.71
CA ALA A 122 23.44 -19.90 21.11
C ALA A 122 22.63 -21.16 21.56
N PRO A 123 23.00 -22.34 21.04
CA PRO A 123 23.84 -23.16 21.92
C PRO A 123 25.02 -23.84 21.22
N LYS A 124 26.14 -23.91 21.95
CA LYS A 124 27.21 -24.91 21.79
C LYS A 124 26.62 -26.32 21.78
N PRO A 125 27.16 -27.26 20.99
CA PRO A 125 27.20 -28.66 21.39
C PRO A 125 28.59 -28.97 21.98
N SER A 126 28.58 -29.32 23.26
CA SER A 126 29.65 -30.02 23.95
C SER A 126 29.83 -31.44 23.40
N ALA A 127 31.10 -31.83 23.26
CA ALA A 127 31.67 -33.18 23.24
C ALA A 127 30.72 -34.40 23.29
N LYS A 128 30.91 -35.32 22.33
CA LYS A 128 30.82 -36.77 22.57
C LYS A 128 31.92 -37.51 21.80
N ALA A 129 32.53 -38.45 22.51
CA ALA A 129 33.65 -39.30 22.15
C ALA A 129 33.28 -40.45 21.19
N SER A 130 34.34 -41.14 20.74
CA SER A 130 34.41 -42.55 20.31
C SER A 130 34.16 -42.86 18.82
N ALA A 131 35.23 -43.10 18.05
CA ALA A 131 35.79 -44.43 17.78
C ALA A 131 37.09 -44.30 16.97
#